data_AF-A0A4W4H4B8-F1
#
_entry.id   AF-A0A4W4H4B8-F1
#
_cell.length_a   1.000
_cell.length_b   1.000
_cell.length_c   1.000
_cell.angle_alpha   90.00
_cell.angle_beta   90.00
_cell.angle_gamma   90.00
#
_symmetry.space_group_name_H-M   'P 1'
#
loop_
_entity.id
_entity.type
_entity.pdbx_description
1 polymer ?
#
loop_
_entity_poly.entity_id
_entity_poly.type
_entity_poly.pdbx_seq_one_letter_code
_entity_poly.pdbx_strand_id
1 'polypeptide(L)'
;DSTVETLVSPVATQKVEERKKIIDGQYKCFEKMNRDLPYNKSGPYCNRTWDGWLCWDDTPAATYAVQNCPNYFPDFDPTEKATKYCDVTGNWFRHPETNRTWSNYTLCIAYTKDKLKMAYILYYMALVGHALSSASLLISLAIFFYFR
;
A
#
# COMPACT_ATOMS: atom_id res chain seq x y z
N ASP A 1 -10.87 8.10 -44.00
CA ASP A 1 -10.52 8.94 -42.85
C ASP A 1 -11.57 8.69 -41.78
N SER A 2 -11.31 7.68 -40.93
CA SER A 2 -12.21 7.25 -39.86
C SER A 2 -11.57 6.12 -39.06
N THR A 3 -11.31 6.44 -37.78
CA THR A 3 -11.31 5.54 -36.61
C THR A 3 -10.32 4.38 -36.59
N VAL A 4 -9.05 4.69 -36.28
CA VAL A 4 -8.15 3.74 -35.57
C VAL A 4 -8.38 3.92 -34.07
N GLU A 5 -9.48 3.39 -33.55
CA GLU A 5 -9.57 3.11 -32.11
C GLU A 5 -8.68 1.90 -31.83
N THR A 6 -7.46 2.17 -31.36
CA THR A 6 -6.55 1.15 -30.86
C THR A 6 -7.23 0.45 -29.68
N LEU A 7 -7.45 -0.86 -29.79
CA LEU A 7 -7.84 -1.74 -28.68
C LEU A 7 -6.73 -1.79 -27.63
N VAL A 8 -6.58 -0.72 -26.84
CA VAL A 8 -5.69 -0.69 -25.69
C VAL A 8 -6.41 -1.42 -24.56
N SER A 9 -5.83 -2.53 -24.10
CA SER A 9 -6.36 -3.28 -22.94
C SER A 9 -6.46 -2.35 -21.71
N PRO A 10 -7.53 -2.42 -20.90
CA PRO A 10 -7.71 -1.59 -19.71
C PRO A 10 -6.50 -1.59 -18.77
N VAL A 11 -5.82 -2.74 -18.67
CA VAL A 11 -4.59 -2.92 -17.87
C VAL A 11 -3.41 -2.13 -18.42
N ALA A 12 -3.29 -2.02 -19.74
CA ALA A 12 -2.24 -1.23 -20.38
C ALA A 12 -2.48 0.26 -20.17
N THR A 13 -3.74 0.71 -20.30
CA THR A 13 -4.13 2.10 -20.04
C THR A 13 -3.85 2.51 -18.60
N GLN A 14 -4.14 1.63 -17.64
CA GLN A 14 -3.88 1.87 -16.22
C GLN A 14 -2.39 2.04 -15.89
N LYS A 15 -1.54 1.16 -16.41
CA LYS A 15 -0.07 1.26 -16.20
C LYS A 15 0.51 2.54 -16.80
N VAL A 16 -0.06 3.04 -17.89
CA VAL A 16 0.37 4.32 -18.49
C VAL A 16 0.00 5.49 -17.57
N GLU A 17 -1.21 5.49 -17.01
CA GLU A 17 -1.67 6.54 -16.09
C GLU A 17 -0.87 6.54 -14.77
N GLU A 18 -0.62 5.36 -14.19
CA GLU A 18 0.27 5.18 -13.03
C GLU A 18 1.64 5.81 -13.27
N ARG A 19 2.28 5.44 -14.39
CA ARG A 19 3.59 5.98 -14.77
C ARG A 19 3.55 7.49 -14.92
N LYS A 20 2.51 8.02 -15.57
CA LYS A 20 2.35 9.47 -15.76
C LYS A 20 2.28 10.21 -14.44
N LYS A 21 1.53 9.68 -13.46
CA LYS A 21 1.41 10.28 -12.12
C LYS A 21 2.71 10.18 -11.32
N ILE A 22 3.47 9.09 -11.44
CA ILE A 22 4.79 8.97 -10.80
C ILE A 22 5.76 10.02 -11.36
N ILE A 23 5.80 10.20 -12.68
CA ILE A 23 6.67 11.18 -13.34
C ILE A 23 6.27 12.62 -12.95
N ASP A 24 4.97 12.93 -12.95
CA ASP A 24 4.45 14.22 -12.51
C ASP A 24 4.79 14.51 -11.03
N GLY A 25 4.61 13.51 -10.16
CA GLY A 25 4.98 13.59 -8.75
C GLY A 25 6.48 13.83 -8.54
N GLN A 26 7.33 13.14 -9.31
CA GLN A 26 8.77 13.33 -9.29
C GLN A 26 9.16 14.75 -9.72
N TYR A 27 8.60 15.25 -10.83
CA TYR A 27 8.86 16.59 -11.33
C TYR A 27 8.50 17.65 -10.27
N LYS A 28 7.28 17.57 -9.72
CA LYS A 28 6.80 18.46 -8.66
C LYS A 28 7.68 18.41 -7.41
N CYS A 29 8.16 17.23 -7.05
CA CYS A 29 9.04 17.08 -5.90
C CYS A 29 10.39 17.77 -6.11
N PHE A 30 11.01 17.59 -7.27
CA PHE A 30 12.29 18.25 -7.58
C PHE A 30 12.14 19.76 -7.76
N GLU A 31 11.03 20.23 -8.34
CA GLU A 31 10.71 21.65 -8.37
C GLU A 31 10.62 22.22 -6.93
N LYS A 32 9.90 21.51 -6.04
CA LYS A 32 9.80 21.88 -4.62
C LYS A 32 11.16 21.92 -3.93
N MET A 33 12.04 20.94 -4.16
CA MET A 33 13.39 20.92 -3.58
C MET A 33 14.25 22.11 -4.03
N ASN A 34 14.08 22.58 -5.26
CA ASN A 34 14.84 23.72 -5.79
C ASN A 34 14.27 25.07 -5.35
N ARG A 35 12.94 25.16 -5.18
CA ARG A 35 12.25 26.42 -4.89
C ARG A 35 12.14 26.71 -3.40
N ASP A 36 11.82 25.69 -2.60
CA ASP A 36 11.54 25.88 -1.19
C ASP A 36 12.84 26.09 -0.41
N LEU A 37 12.79 26.96 0.60
CA LEU A 37 13.96 27.27 1.43
C LEU A 37 14.43 26.01 2.19
N PRO A 38 15.74 25.93 2.49
CA PRO A 38 16.27 24.91 3.38
C PRO A 38 15.58 24.93 4.74
N TYR A 39 15.59 23.78 5.41
CA TYR A 39 15.06 23.65 6.76
C TYR A 39 15.65 24.70 7.71
N ASN A 40 14.77 25.43 8.40
CA ASN A 40 15.14 26.63 9.15
C ASN A 40 15.23 26.42 10.67
N LYS A 41 15.04 25.19 11.17
CA LYS A 41 15.12 24.90 12.61
C LYS A 41 16.50 24.37 12.98
N SER A 42 16.88 24.60 14.23
CA SER A 42 18.12 24.10 14.80
C SER A 42 18.10 22.57 14.97
N GLY A 43 19.27 21.95 14.81
CA GLY A 43 19.48 20.52 15.02
C GLY A 43 19.57 19.70 13.73
N PRO A 44 19.97 18.43 13.84
CA PRO A 44 20.02 17.52 12.70
C PRO A 44 18.62 17.27 12.14
N TYR A 45 18.54 17.15 10.82
CA TYR A 45 17.30 16.88 10.11
C TYR A 45 17.62 16.11 8.82
N CYS A 46 16.63 15.40 8.31
CA CYS A 46 16.71 14.73 7.02
C CYS A 46 16.18 15.65 5.93
N ASN A 47 16.95 15.81 4.86
CA ASN A 47 16.56 16.64 3.72
C ASN A 47 15.36 16.06 2.95
N ARG A 48 14.58 16.97 2.36
CA ARG A 48 13.50 16.67 1.42
C ARG A 48 13.98 15.71 0.32
N THR A 49 13.21 14.66 0.01
CA THR A 49 13.65 13.60 -0.91
C THR A 49 12.49 12.96 -1.68
N TRP A 50 12.80 12.37 -2.83
CA TRP A 50 11.88 11.56 -3.63
C TRP A 50 12.27 10.09 -3.48
N ASP A 51 11.37 9.26 -2.97
CA ASP A 51 11.65 7.83 -2.73
C ASP A 51 11.21 6.91 -3.88
N GLY A 52 10.70 7.48 -4.98
CA GLY A 52 10.12 6.76 -6.10
C GLY A 52 8.61 6.86 -6.17
N TRP A 53 7.92 7.10 -5.04
CA TRP A 53 6.45 7.17 -4.98
C TRP A 53 5.95 8.47 -4.34
N LEU A 54 6.60 8.95 -3.29
CA LEU A 54 6.20 10.15 -2.57
C LEU A 54 7.37 11.14 -2.41
N CYS A 55 6.99 12.42 -2.36
CA CYS A 55 7.88 13.50 -1.98
C CYS A 55 7.86 13.64 -0.46
N TRP A 56 8.99 13.45 0.20
CA TRP A 56 9.12 13.56 1.64
C TRP A 56 9.71 14.91 2.00
N ASP A 57 9.10 15.62 2.93
CA ASP A 57 9.56 16.93 3.42
C ASP A 57 10.73 16.83 4.39
N ASP A 58 11.42 17.98 4.59
CA ASP A 58 12.45 18.10 5.62
C ASP A 58 11.88 17.70 6.97
N THR A 59 12.57 16.77 7.64
CA THR A 59 12.04 16.12 8.85
C THR A 59 13.08 16.19 9.97
N PRO A 60 12.71 16.69 11.18
CA PRO A 60 13.64 16.71 12.31
C PRO A 60 14.18 15.31 12.64
N ALA A 61 15.43 15.24 13.10
CA ALA A 61 16.02 14.01 13.58
C ALA A 61 15.19 13.37 14.70
N ALA A 62 15.25 12.03 14.77
CA ALA A 62 14.48 11.21 15.72
C ALA A 62 12.95 11.31 15.58
N THR A 63 12.45 11.70 14.41
CA THR A 63 11.00 11.79 14.15
C THR A 63 10.58 11.07 12.86
N TYR A 64 9.27 10.84 12.72
CA TYR A 64 8.68 10.25 11.54
C TYR A 64 8.03 11.32 10.66
N ALA A 65 8.37 11.31 9.38
CA ALA A 65 7.55 11.94 8.35
C ALA A 65 6.35 11.03 8.07
N VAL A 66 5.16 11.63 7.95
CA VAL A 66 3.91 10.90 7.76
C VAL A 66 3.06 11.60 6.71
N GLN A 67 2.53 10.83 5.76
CA GLN A 67 1.64 11.34 4.71
C GLN A 67 0.74 10.22 4.19
N ASN A 68 -0.36 10.58 3.55
CA ASN A 68 -1.31 9.62 2.98
C ASN A 68 -0.65 8.77 1.89
N CYS A 69 -1.12 7.53 1.76
CA CYS A 69 -0.72 6.65 0.68
C CYS A 69 -1.09 7.25 -0.69
N PRO A 70 -0.25 7.03 -1.73
CA PRO A 70 -0.54 7.53 -3.07
C PRO A 70 -1.82 6.94 -3.65
N ASN A 71 -2.63 7.78 -4.30
CA ASN A 71 -3.95 7.40 -4.85
C ASN A 71 -3.91 6.89 -6.30
N TYR A 72 -2.71 6.64 -6.83
CA TYR A 72 -2.53 6.28 -8.23
C TYR A 72 -2.25 4.80 -8.45
N PHE A 73 -2.03 4.03 -7.39
CA PHE A 73 -2.02 2.57 -7.46
C PHE A 73 -3.41 2.03 -7.11
N PRO A 74 -3.96 1.08 -7.88
CA PRO A 74 -5.28 0.50 -7.62
C PRO A 74 -5.34 -0.28 -6.31
N ASP A 75 -4.22 -0.89 -5.93
CA ASP A 75 -4.14 -1.81 -4.80
C ASP A 75 -3.73 -1.09 -3.51
N PHE A 76 -3.70 0.24 -3.52
CA PHE A 76 -3.39 1.04 -2.34
C PHE A 76 -4.66 1.61 -1.73
N ASP A 77 -4.72 1.63 -0.40
CA ASP A 77 -5.71 2.41 0.35
C ASP A 77 -5.19 3.84 0.57
N PRO A 78 -5.74 4.86 -0.12
CA PRO A 78 -5.29 6.25 0.03
C PRO A 78 -5.68 6.88 1.37
N THR A 79 -6.53 6.24 2.17
CA THR A 79 -6.90 6.69 3.52
C THR A 79 -5.86 6.31 4.56
N GLU A 80 -5.05 5.29 4.27
CA GLU A 80 -3.95 4.85 5.10
C GLU A 80 -2.71 5.74 4.97
N LYS A 81 -1.73 5.52 5.85
CA LYS A 81 -0.54 6.38 5.96
C LYS A 81 0.75 5.63 5.62
N ALA A 82 1.58 6.28 4.81
CA ALA A 82 2.98 5.92 4.62
C ALA A 82 3.84 6.69 5.63
N THR A 83 4.93 6.08 6.09
CA THR A 83 5.86 6.72 7.04
C THR A 83 7.31 6.60 6.62
N LYS A 84 8.13 7.58 6.99
CA LYS A 84 9.57 7.57 6.76
C LYS A 84 10.29 8.08 8.01
N TYR A 85 11.21 7.29 8.54
CA TYR A 85 11.91 7.63 9.77
C TYR A 85 13.20 8.42 9.48
N CYS A 86 13.36 9.56 10.15
CA CYS A 86 14.60 10.31 10.20
C CYS A 86 15.35 9.96 11.48
N ASP A 87 16.56 9.42 11.35
CA ASP A 87 17.34 8.98 12.51
C ASP A 87 17.90 10.16 13.32
N VAL A 88 18.51 9.84 14.47
CA VAL A 88 19.07 10.83 15.40
C VAL A 88 20.22 11.65 14.80
N THR A 89 20.84 11.15 13.73
CA THR A 89 21.98 11.79 13.05
C THR A 89 21.55 12.68 11.87
N GLY A 90 20.25 12.71 11.55
CA GLY A 90 19.73 13.43 10.38
C GLY A 90 19.84 12.65 9.08
N ASN A 91 19.94 11.32 9.15
CA ASN A 91 19.92 10.45 7.98
C ASN A 91 18.59 9.70 7.88
N TRP A 92 18.08 9.57 6.65
CA TRP A 92 16.91 8.75 6.41
C TRP A 92 17.20 7.29 6.72
N PHE A 93 16.28 6.63 7.42
CA PHE A 93 16.41 5.22 7.80
C PHE A 93 16.74 4.34 6.59
N ARG A 94 17.70 3.43 6.80
CA ARG A 94 18.11 2.43 5.83
C ARG A 94 17.66 1.05 6.28
N HIS A 95 17.08 0.29 5.36
CA HIS A 95 16.62 -1.06 5.64
C HIS A 95 17.80 -1.96 6.03
N PRO A 96 17.73 -2.74 7.12
CA PRO A 96 18.88 -3.51 7.63
C PRO A 96 19.40 -4.55 6.61
N GLU A 97 18.51 -5.13 5.81
CA GLU A 97 18.89 -6.18 4.85
C GLU A 97 19.41 -5.64 3.51
N THR A 98 18.91 -4.47 3.05
CA THR A 98 19.24 -3.96 1.71
C THR A 98 20.16 -2.73 1.75
N ASN A 99 20.33 -2.14 2.94
CA ASN A 99 21.06 -0.90 3.19
C ASN A 99 20.61 0.30 2.31
N ARG A 100 19.40 0.20 1.75
CA ARG A 100 18.77 1.27 0.96
C ARG A 100 17.88 2.12 1.85
N THR A 101 17.82 3.41 1.55
CA THR A 101 16.86 4.32 2.17
C THR A 101 15.46 3.75 2.00
N TRP A 102 14.69 3.71 3.10
CA TRP A 102 13.43 2.99 3.15
C TRP A 102 12.27 3.88 3.61
N SER A 103 11.06 3.50 3.19
CA SER A 103 9.79 4.11 3.58
C SER A 103 8.81 2.97 3.85
N ASN A 104 8.01 3.10 4.90
CA ASN A 104 6.99 2.11 5.27
C ASN A 104 5.68 2.37 4.52
N TYR A 105 5.33 1.45 3.62
CA TYR A 105 4.05 1.44 2.91
C TYR A 105 3.15 0.25 3.29
N THR A 106 3.46 -0.46 4.39
CA THR A 106 2.74 -1.69 4.78
C THR A 106 1.25 -1.44 4.98
N LEU A 107 0.87 -0.30 5.57
CA LEU A 107 -0.53 0.06 5.77
C LEU A 107 -1.28 0.31 4.47
N CYS A 108 -0.60 0.85 3.45
CA CYS A 108 -1.21 1.12 2.14
C CYS A 108 -1.77 -0.14 1.47
N ILE A 109 -1.21 -1.32 1.78
CA ILE A 109 -1.65 -2.62 1.23
C ILE A 109 -2.24 -3.55 2.29
N ALA A 110 -2.53 -3.06 3.51
CA ALA A 110 -3.05 -3.89 4.58
C ALA A 110 -4.50 -4.32 4.29
N TYR A 111 -5.34 -3.37 3.87
CA TYR A 111 -6.79 -3.54 3.71
C TYR A 111 -7.24 -3.44 2.24
N THR A 112 -6.48 -4.02 1.32
CA THR A 112 -6.85 -3.99 -0.10
C THR A 112 -8.17 -4.73 -0.35
N LYS A 113 -8.93 -4.25 -1.34
CA LYS A 113 -10.22 -4.86 -1.72
C LYS A 113 -10.06 -6.34 -2.06
N ASP A 114 -8.95 -6.72 -2.68
CA ASP A 114 -8.67 -8.11 -3.03
C ASP A 114 -8.42 -8.99 -1.82
N LYS A 115 -7.64 -8.52 -0.83
CA LYS A 115 -7.45 -9.25 0.42
C LYS A 115 -8.76 -9.44 1.17
N LEU A 116 -9.60 -8.39 1.21
CA LEU A 116 -10.92 -8.46 1.82
C LEU A 116 -11.82 -9.47 1.09
N LYS A 117 -11.86 -9.42 -0.24
CA LYS A 117 -12.62 -10.35 -1.07
C LYS A 117 -12.18 -11.80 -0.85
N MET A 118 -10.88 -12.05 -0.79
CA MET A 118 -10.34 -13.39 -0.51
C MET A 118 -10.70 -13.87 0.90
N ALA A 119 -10.64 -12.98 1.91
CA ALA A 119 -11.07 -13.30 3.27
C ALA A 119 -12.56 -13.70 3.31
N TYR A 120 -13.42 -12.95 2.61
CA TYR A 120 -14.84 -13.30 2.49
C TYR A 120 -15.08 -14.64 1.81
N ILE A 121 -14.39 -14.92 0.69
CA ILE A 121 -14.52 -16.20 -0.02
C ILE A 121 -14.15 -17.36 0.90
N LEU A 122 -13.02 -17.27 1.61
CA LEU A 122 -12.59 -18.29 2.57
C LEU A 122 -13.60 -18.48 3.71
N TYR A 123 -14.15 -17.37 4.23
CA TYR A 123 -15.18 -17.39 5.26
C TYR A 123 -16.44 -18.15 4.82
N TYR A 124 -16.96 -17.87 3.62
CA TYR A 124 -18.15 -18.57 3.11
C TYR A 124 -17.89 -20.05 2.84
N MET A 125 -16.72 -20.40 2.30
CA MET A 125 -16.34 -21.81 2.07
C MET A 125 -16.25 -22.57 3.39
N ALA A 126 -15.68 -21.98 4.43
CA ALA A 126 -15.62 -22.58 5.76
C ALA A 126 -17.02 -22.73 6.37
N LEU A 127 -17.87 -21.70 6.28
CA LEU A 127 -19.23 -21.72 6.81
C LEU A 127 -20.06 -22.85 6.19
N VAL A 128 -20.07 -22.95 4.86
CA VAL A 128 -20.80 -24.01 4.14
C VAL A 128 -20.21 -25.39 4.46
N GLY A 129 -18.89 -25.52 4.48
CA GLY A 129 -18.22 -26.78 4.82
C GLY A 129 -18.55 -27.27 6.23
N HIS A 130 -18.52 -26.39 7.23
CA HIS A 130 -18.88 -26.74 8.60
C HIS A 130 -20.37 -27.07 8.74
N ALA A 131 -21.26 -26.37 8.05
CA ALA A 131 -22.68 -26.69 8.07
C ALA A 131 -22.96 -28.10 7.50
N LEU A 132 -22.39 -28.42 6.34
CA LEU A 132 -22.53 -29.74 5.71
C LEU A 132 -21.95 -30.86 6.58
N SER A 133 -20.77 -30.65 7.17
CA SER A 133 -20.14 -31.62 8.06
C SER A 133 -20.93 -31.83 9.35
N SER A 134 -21.51 -30.77 9.92
CA SER A 134 -22.31 -30.87 11.14
C SER A 134 -23.64 -31.59 10.84
N ALA A 135 -24.29 -31.29 9.71
CA ALA A 135 -25.52 -31.96 9.30
C ALA A 135 -25.31 -33.46 9.04
N SER A 136 -24.24 -33.84 8.33
CA SER A 136 -23.93 -35.26 8.09
C SER A 136 -23.64 -36.01 9.38
N LEU A 137 -22.93 -35.38 10.32
CA LEU A 137 -22.65 -35.95 11.64
C LEU A 137 -23.91 -36.19 12.45
N LEU A 138 -24.84 -35.22 12.48
CA LEU A 138 -26.12 -35.36 13.18
C LEU A 138 -26.97 -36.51 12.61
N ILE A 139 -27.01 -36.65 11.27
CA ILE A 139 -27.70 -37.76 10.62
C ILE A 139 -27.06 -39.10 11.00
N SER A 140 -25.73 -39.18 10.98
CA SER A 140 -24.99 -40.39 11.37
C SER A 140 -25.28 -40.79 12.83
N LEU A 141 -25.27 -39.83 13.75
CA LEU A 141 -25.61 -40.07 15.15
C LEU A 141 -27.06 -40.52 15.32
N ALA A 142 -28.01 -39.91 14.62
CA ALA A 142 -29.42 -40.29 14.69
C ALA A 142 -29.63 -41.75 14.24
N ILE A 143 -29.00 -42.16 13.13
CA ILE A 143 -29.05 -43.55 12.65
C ILE A 143 -28.44 -44.52 13.69
N PHE A 144 -27.29 -44.16 14.27
CA PHE A 144 -26.63 -44.96 15.29
C PHE A 144 -27.50 -45.17 16.54
N PHE A 145 -28.17 -44.11 17.03
CA PHE A 145 -29.07 -44.21 18.17
C PHE A 145 -30.39 -44.91 17.84
N TYR A 146 -30.83 -44.91 16.58
CA TYR A 146 -32.05 -45.62 16.18
C TYR A 146 -31.85 -47.14 16.10
N PHE A 147 -30.70 -47.59 15.60
CA PHE A 147 -30.40 -49.02 15.44
C PHE A 147 -29.64 -49.64 16.62
N ARG A 148 -29.38 -48.87 17.68
CA ARG A 148 -28.75 -49.36 18.91
C ARG A 148 -29.80 -49.60 19.99
#